data_AF-A0A6S6S0G8-F1
#
_entry.id   AF-A0A6S6S0G8-F1
#
_cell.length_a   1.000
_cell.length_b   1.000
_cell.length_c   1.000
_cell.angle_alpha   90.00
_cell.angle_beta   90.00
_cell.angle_gamma   90.00
#
_symmetry.space_group_name_H-M   'P 1'
#
loop_
_entity.id
_entity.type
_entity.pdbx_description
1 polymer ?
#
loop_
_entity_poly.entity_id
_entity_poly.type
_entity_poly.pdbx_seq_one_letter_code
_entity_poly.pdbx_strand_id
1 'polypeptide(L)'
;MALRKGDENFLGFSRAATIRLQDELAKYLFAEGGVVLFCQYRYLAVDYLLIAVLNSCNSMFVNDNLELNTTHYLDIPHVDIVASIDLTEWERNPTSERY
;
A
#
# COMPACT_ATOMS: atom_id res chain seq x y z
N MET A 1 -11.09 -8.28 -10.74
CA MET A 1 -11.15 -6.85 -10.33
C MET A 1 -11.47 -5.98 -11.54
N ALA A 2 -12.30 -4.93 -11.39
CA ALA A 2 -12.63 -3.98 -12.47
C ALA A 2 -11.39 -3.47 -13.22
N LEU A 3 -10.28 -3.31 -12.50
CA LEU A 3 -8.97 -2.95 -13.05
C LEU A 3 -8.44 -3.90 -14.14
N ARG A 4 -8.53 -5.22 -13.94
CA ARG A 4 -7.99 -6.22 -14.87
C ARG A 4 -8.93 -6.55 -16.02
N LYS A 5 -10.22 -6.26 -15.85
CA LYS A 5 -11.22 -6.31 -16.92
C LYS A 5 -11.13 -5.11 -17.87
N GLY A 6 -10.31 -4.11 -17.54
CA GLY A 6 -10.20 -2.86 -18.29
C GLY A 6 -11.38 -1.90 -18.05
N ASP A 7 -12.27 -2.23 -17.12
CA ASP A 7 -13.46 -1.44 -16.79
C ASP A 7 -13.09 -0.14 -16.05
N GLU A 8 -11.92 -0.10 -15.41
CA GLU A 8 -11.41 1.04 -14.64
C GLU A 8 -9.87 1.10 -14.71
N ASN A 9 -9.28 2.30 -14.73
CA ASN A 9 -7.82 2.44 -14.67
C ASN A 9 -7.30 2.31 -13.22
N PHE A 10 -5.99 2.08 -13.05
CA PHE A 10 -5.39 1.85 -11.72
C PHE A 10 -5.67 2.98 -10.73
N LEU A 11 -5.68 4.22 -11.19
CA LEU A 11 -5.97 5.39 -10.36
C LEU A 11 -7.42 5.41 -9.85
N GLY A 12 -8.40 5.10 -10.71
CA GLY A 12 -9.80 4.98 -10.32
C GLY A 12 -10.00 3.85 -9.31
N PHE A 13 -9.47 2.67 -9.63
CA PHE A 13 -9.52 1.50 -8.77
C PHE A 13 -8.91 1.78 -7.38
N SER A 14 -7.69 2.33 -7.34
CA SER A 14 -6.99 2.62 -6.08
C SER A 14 -7.72 3.66 -5.25
N ARG A 15 -8.28 4.71 -5.86
CA ARG A 15 -9.12 5.68 -5.13
C ARG A 15 -10.35 5.02 -4.51
N ALA A 16 -11.09 4.23 -5.29
CA ALA A 16 -12.28 3.54 -4.80
C ALA A 16 -11.95 2.52 -3.69
N ALA A 17 -10.85 1.79 -3.84
CA ALA A 17 -10.37 0.83 -2.85
C ALA A 17 -9.89 1.52 -1.56
N THR A 18 -9.19 2.66 -1.66
CA THR A 18 -8.74 3.44 -0.50
C THR A 18 -9.91 3.93 0.34
N ILE A 19 -10.99 4.43 -0.29
CA ILE A 19 -12.19 4.88 0.45
C ILE A 19 -12.78 3.71 1.26
N ARG A 20 -12.96 2.55 0.61
CA ARG A 20 -13.48 1.36 1.31
C ARG A 20 -12.56 0.88 2.43
N LEU A 21 -11.26 0.90 2.20
CA LEU A 21 -10.27 0.50 3.21
C LEU A 21 -10.26 1.48 4.39
N GLN A 22 -10.34 2.78 4.13
CA GLN A 22 -10.48 3.81 5.16
C GLN A 22 -11.74 3.58 6.01
N ASP A 23 -12.89 3.40 5.36
CA ASP A 23 -14.17 3.16 6.04
C ASP A 23 -14.14 1.89 6.91
N GLU A 24 -13.42 0.86 6.46
CA GLU A 24 -13.23 -0.37 7.23
C GLU A 24 -12.28 -0.16 8.42
N LEU A 25 -11.12 0.47 8.19
CA LEU A 25 -10.12 0.74 9.24
C LEU A 25 -10.64 1.68 10.33
N ALA A 26 -11.50 2.64 9.97
CA ALA A 26 -12.14 3.55 10.90
C ALA A 26 -12.99 2.85 11.98
N LYS A 27 -13.33 1.58 11.80
CA LYS A 27 -14.05 0.76 12.80
C LYS A 27 -13.15 0.30 13.95
N TYR A 28 -11.83 0.40 13.81
CA TYR A 28 -10.87 -0.12 14.78
C TYR A 28 -10.12 1.01 15.48
N LEU A 29 -10.11 1.02 16.82
CA LEU A 29 -9.49 2.06 17.64
C LEU A 29 -7.95 2.16 17.52
N PHE A 30 -7.31 1.15 16.94
CA PHE A 30 -5.85 1.10 16.75
C PHE A 30 -5.38 1.64 15.40
N ALA A 31 -6.29 2.03 14.51
CA ALA A 31 -5.92 2.62 13.23
C ALA A 31 -5.45 4.07 13.46
N GLU A 32 -4.27 4.23 14.08
CA GLU A 32 -3.55 5.49 14.05
C GLU A 32 -3.22 5.81 12.58
N GLY A 33 -3.43 7.07 12.20
CA GLY A 33 -3.34 7.49 10.80
C GLY A 33 -2.00 7.14 10.16
N GLY A 34 -2.00 6.92 8.85
CA GLY A 34 -0.82 6.59 8.07
C GLY A 34 -1.03 6.83 6.59
N VAL A 35 -0.03 6.51 5.78
CA VAL A 35 -0.09 6.59 4.33
C VAL A 35 -0.45 5.23 3.75
N VAL A 36 -1.54 5.15 3.00
CA VAL A 36 -1.91 3.94 2.27
C VAL A 36 -1.18 3.91 0.93
N LEU A 37 -0.35 2.90 0.72
CA LEU A 37 0.34 2.63 -0.53
C LEU A 37 -0.40 1.55 -1.32
N PHE A 38 -0.83 1.89 -2.54
CA PHE A 38 -1.22 0.92 -3.56
C PHE A 38 -0.12 0.89 -4.62
N CYS A 39 0.50 -0.27 -4.81
CA CYS A 39 1.58 -0.46 -5.78
C CYS A 39 1.27 -1.66 -6.67
N GLN A 40 1.33 -1.44 -7.98
CA GLN A 40 1.36 -2.51 -8.96
C GLN A 40 2.74 -2.68 -9.52
N TYR A 41 3.24 -3.90 -9.45
CA TYR A 41 4.56 -4.24 -9.93
C TYR A 41 4.55 -5.65 -10.52
N ARG A 42 5.56 -5.91 -11.35
CA ARG A 42 5.80 -7.23 -11.92
C ARG A 42 7.12 -7.77 -11.40
N TYR A 43 7.12 -9.00 -10.88
CA TYR A 43 8.30 -9.70 -10.42
C TYR A 43 8.30 -11.12 -10.99
N LEU A 44 9.39 -11.52 -11.63
CA LEU A 44 9.52 -12.85 -12.29
C LEU A 44 8.33 -13.22 -13.19
N ALA A 45 7.85 -12.25 -13.99
CA ALA A 45 6.68 -12.37 -14.87
C ALA A 45 5.33 -12.60 -14.16
N VAL A 46 5.29 -12.45 -12.83
CA VAL A 46 4.06 -12.46 -12.04
C VAL A 46 3.66 -11.02 -11.73
N ASP A 47 2.40 -10.71 -11.96
CA ASP A 47 1.80 -9.43 -11.61
C ASP A 47 1.29 -9.42 -10.17
N TYR A 48 1.70 -8.40 -9.40
CA TYR A 48 1.30 -8.23 -8.01
C TYR A 48 0.57 -6.91 -7.79
N LEU A 49 -0.37 -6.93 -6.84
CA LEU A 49 -0.90 -5.74 -6.18
C LEU A 49 -0.47 -5.76 -4.71
N LEU A 50 0.41 -4.84 -4.35
CA LEU A 50 0.79 -4.58 -2.96
C LEU A 50 -0.11 -3.47 -2.40
N ILE A 51 -0.67 -3.73 -1.23
CA ILE A 51 -1.40 -2.76 -0.42
C ILE A 51 -0.73 -2.71 0.95
N ALA A 52 -0.28 -1.53 1.35
CA ALA A 52 0.37 -1.34 2.65
C ALA A 52 -0.10 -0.09 3.36
N VAL A 53 -0.15 -0.13 4.70
CA VAL A 53 -0.31 1.06 5.54
C VAL A 53 1.05 1.37 6.16
N LEU A 54 1.58 2.55 5.83
CA LEU A 54 2.90 3.02 6.23
C LEU A 54 2.76 4.14 7.25
N ASN A 55 3.54 4.07 8.33
CA ASN A 55 3.66 5.18 9.25
C ASN A 55 4.62 6.24 8.70
N SER A 56 4.29 7.50 8.93
CA SER A 56 5.22 8.61 8.72
C SER A 56 6.08 8.79 9.95
N CYS A 57 7.39 8.70 9.78
CA CYS A 57 8.36 8.92 10.84
C CYS A 57 9.03 10.29 10.67
N ASN A 58 9.26 10.96 11.80
CA ASN A 58 10.00 12.20 11.87
C ASN A 58 11.37 11.91 12.47
N SER A 59 12.43 12.33 11.79
CA SER A 59 13.80 12.23 12.29
C SER A 59 14.51 13.58 12.19
N MET A 60 15.56 13.74 12.99
CA MET A 60 16.43 14.90 12.95
C MET A 60 17.82 14.46 12.51
N PHE A 61 18.43 15.22 11.62
CA PHE A 61 19.83 15.04 11.25
C PHE A 61 20.56 16.38 11.29
N VAL A 62 21.87 16.32 11.52
CA VAL A 62 22.75 17.48 11.46
C VAL A 62 23.34 17.53 10.06
N ASN A 63 23.19 18.65 9.36
CA ASN A 63 23.80 18.81 8.03
C ASN A 63 25.29 19.18 8.14
N ASP A 64 25.97 19.27 7.00
CA ASP A 64 27.41 19.59 6.94
C ASP A 64 27.75 20.99 7.49
N ASN A 65 26.75 21.88 7.60
CA ASN A 65 26.86 23.21 8.18
C ASN A 65 26.58 23.23 9.70
N LEU A 66 26.46 22.06 10.34
CA LEU A 66 26.14 21.89 11.77
C LEU A 66 24.73 22.38 12.15
N GLU A 67 23.81 22.46 11.19
CA GLU A 67 22.43 22.86 11.43
C GLU A 67 21.53 21.64 11.63
N LEU A 68 20.60 21.75 12.58
CA LEU A 68 19.56 20.74 12.81
C LEU A 68 18.48 20.87 11.75
N ASN A 69 18.27 19.79 11.00
CA ASN A 69 17.21 19.66 10.02
C ASN A 69 16.26 18.54 10.41
N THR A 70 14.97 18.73 10.10
CA THR A 70 13.94 17.69 10.23
C THR A 70 13.76 17.00 8.89
N THR A 71 13.66 15.68 8.92
CA THR A 71 13.29 14.87 7.75
C THR A 71 12.05 14.04 8.04
N HIS A 72 11.18 13.96 7.05
CA HIS A 72 9.99 13.12 7.07
C HIS A 72 10.22 11.96 6.11
N TYR A 73 10.08 10.73 6.59
CA TYR A 73 10.19 9.54 5.75
C TYR A 73 9.07 8.55 6.06
N LEU A 74 8.78 7.69 5.09
CA LEU A 74 7.87 6.56 5.29
C LEU A 74 8.69 5.41 5.85
N ASP A 75 8.23 4.83 6.95
CA ASP A 75 8.89 3.68 7.57
C ASP A 75 8.54 2.39 6.82
N ILE A 76 9.12 2.22 5.64
CA ILE A 76 8.93 1.05 4.78
C ILE A 76 9.39 -0.26 5.47
N PRO A 77 10.50 -0.29 6.23
CA PRO A 77 10.92 -1.49 6.93
C PRO A 77 9.94 -1.97 8.02
N HIS A 78 9.19 -1.06 8.66
CA HIS A 78 8.25 -1.38 9.74
C HIS A 78 6.80 -1.17 9.30
N VAL A 79 6.38 -1.85 8.24
CA VAL A 79 4.97 -1.86 7.81
C VAL A 79 4.12 -2.65 8.80
N ASP A 80 3.07 -2.01 9.34
CA ASP A 80 2.11 -2.64 10.26
C ASP A 80 1.10 -3.54 9.52
N ILE A 81 0.66 -3.13 8.33
CA ILE A 81 -0.31 -3.88 7.51
C ILE A 81 0.21 -3.98 6.08
N VAL A 82 0.44 -5.22 5.62
CA VAL A 82 0.82 -5.52 4.23
C VAL A 82 -0.01 -6.66 3.67
N ALA A 83 -0.54 -6.46 2.48
CA ALA A 83 -1.14 -7.51 1.67
C ALA A 83 -0.49 -7.49 0.29
N SER A 84 0.03 -8.64 -0.16
CA SER A 84 0.53 -8.81 -1.52
C SER A 84 -0.35 -9.81 -2.25
N ILE A 85 -1.07 -9.34 -3.26
CA ILE A 85 -2.02 -10.15 -4.02
C ILE A 85 -1.35 -10.55 -5.33
N ASP A 86 -1.19 -11.84 -5.56
CA ASP A 86 -0.81 -12.39 -6.87
C ASP A 86 -2.00 -12.29 -7.84
N LEU A 87 -1.94 -11.29 -8.72
CA LEU A 87 -2.99 -11.04 -9.71
C LEU A 87 -2.97 -12.11 -10.81
N THR A 88 -1.83 -12.76 -11.05
CA THR A 88 -1.68 -13.79 -12.07
C THR A 88 -2.37 -15.08 -11.63
N GLU A 89 -2.14 -15.50 -10.39
CA GLU A 89 -2.83 -16.67 -9.81
C GLU A 89 -4.33 -16.40 -9.68
N TRP A 90 -4.73 -15.20 -9.22
CA TRP A 90 -6.13 -14.82 -9.11
C TRP A 90 -6.89 -14.96 -10.45
N GLU A 91 -6.26 -14.57 -11.56
CA GLU A 91 -6.87 -14.69 -12.90
C GLU A 91 -6.92 -16.13 -13.40
N ARG A 92 -5.89 -16.92 -13.10
CA ARG A 92 -5.74 -18.28 -13.63
C ARG A 92 -6.53 -19.32 -12.83
N ASN A 93 -6.79 -19.08 -11.56
CA ASN A 93 -7.42 -20.03 -10.66
C ASN A 93 -8.45 -19.35 -9.73
N PRO A 94 -9.65 -19.04 -10.24
CA PRO A 94 -10.69 -18.31 -9.49
C PRO A 94 -11.27 -19.09 -8.29
N THR A 95 -10.92 -20.37 -8.12
CA THR A 95 -11.27 -21.20 -6.96
C THR A 95 -10.18 -21.31 -5.90
N SER A 96 -9.04 -20.63 -6.09
CA SER A 96 -7.92 -20.66 -5.15
C SER A 96 -8.22 -19.79 -3.92
N GLU A 97 -8.08 -20.35 -2.72
CA GLU A 97 -8.23 -19.62 -1.44
C GLU A 97 -6.89 -19.12 -0.87
N ARG A 98 -5.80 -19.22 -1.65
CA ARG A 98 -4.48 -18.71 -1.22
C ARG A 98 -4.40 -17.22 -1.50
N TYR A 99 -4.45 -16.40 -0.45
CA TYR A 99 -4.21 -14.96 -0.47
C TYR A 99 -3.14 -14.57 0.54
#